data_AF-A0A2D6MGB6-F1
#
_entry.id   AF-A0A2D6MGB6-F1
#
_cell.length_a   1.000
_cell.length_b   1.000
_cell.length_c   1.000
_cell.angle_alpha   90.00
_cell.angle_beta   90.00
_cell.angle_gamma   90.00
#
_symmetry.space_group_name_H-M   'P 1'
#
loop_
_entity.id
_entity.type
_entity.pdbx_description
1 polymer ?
#
loop_
_entity_poly.entity_id
_entity_poly.type
_entity_poly.pdbx_seq_one_letter_code
_entity_poly.pdbx_strand_id
1 'polypeptide(L)'
;MIELWIRDEYGQASIIDRSDDPSALFRKAMDKLEDENLDNALTAEETEKNWTCYLPVSVDGSGDVILEHLYSGSSSPGRYDFIDLSNGNVSRIPVDSLDLRMLVGKVDGEYISVKDHKRNLVADLNSETLRLKSFLFFKEK
;
A
#
# COMPACT_ATOMS: atom_id res chain seq x y z
N MET A 1 13.10 -5.53 -13.24
CA MET A 1 11.66 -5.31 -13.49
C MET A 1 10.84 -5.68 -12.28
N ILE A 2 9.98 -4.74 -11.85
CA ILE A 2 9.02 -4.91 -10.77
C ILE A 2 7.62 -5.00 -11.37
N GLU A 3 6.75 -5.78 -10.75
CA GLU A 3 5.35 -5.95 -11.11
C GLU A 3 4.46 -5.36 -10.01
N LEU A 4 3.43 -4.61 -10.38
CA LEU A 4 2.35 -4.18 -9.49
C LEU A 4 1.21 -5.20 -9.55
N TRP A 5 0.79 -5.65 -8.38
CA TRP A 5 -0.27 -6.63 -8.21
C TRP A 5 -1.35 -6.09 -7.28
N ILE A 6 -2.57 -6.61 -7.46
CA ILE A 6 -3.66 -6.47 -6.51
C ILE A 6 -4.05 -7.85 -6.00
N ARG A 7 -4.35 -7.95 -4.71
CA ARG A 7 -5.03 -9.10 -4.14
C ARG A 7 -6.44 -8.67 -3.73
N ASP A 8 -7.44 -9.42 -4.16
CA ASP A 8 -8.84 -9.16 -3.80
C ASP A 8 -9.20 -9.69 -2.41
N GLU A 9 -10.42 -9.40 -1.98
CA GLU A 9 -11.02 -9.85 -0.72
C GLU A 9 -11.14 -11.39 -0.59
N TYR A 10 -11.14 -12.12 -1.71
CA TYR A 10 -11.15 -13.59 -1.78
C TYR A 10 -9.74 -14.19 -1.81
N GLY A 11 -8.72 -13.34 -1.79
CA GLY A 11 -7.33 -13.72 -1.79
C GLY A 11 -6.75 -14.05 -3.16
N GLN A 12 -7.48 -13.82 -4.26
CA GLN A 12 -6.97 -13.98 -5.62
C GLN A 12 -6.09 -12.79 -5.97
N ALA A 13 -4.95 -13.06 -6.63
CA ALA A 13 -4.00 -12.03 -7.03
C ALA A 13 -3.95 -11.88 -8.54
N SER A 14 -3.95 -10.65 -9.03
CA SER A 14 -3.82 -10.31 -10.44
C SER A 14 -2.76 -9.23 -10.66
N ILE A 15 -2.14 -9.25 -11.85
CA ILE A 15 -1.15 -8.25 -12.26
C ILE A 15 -1.90 -7.04 -12.80
N ILE A 16 -1.55 -5.86 -12.32
CA ILE A 16 -2.02 -4.59 -12.87
C ILE A 16 -1.02 -4.09 -13.92
N ASP A 17 0.26 -4.04 -13.58
CA ASP A 17 1.28 -3.45 -14.45
C ASP A 17 2.69 -3.96 -14.17
N ARG A 18 3.65 -3.61 -15.03
CA ARG A 18 5.08 -3.97 -14.91
C ARG A 18 5.95 -2.81 -15.38
N SER A 19 7.03 -2.50 -14.65
CA SER A 19 7.97 -1.44 -15.00
C SER A 19 9.35 -1.69 -14.40
N ASP A 20 10.37 -1.08 -14.99
CA ASP A 20 11.69 -0.92 -14.39
C ASP A 20 11.83 0.39 -13.60
N ASP A 21 10.83 1.28 -13.67
CA ASP A 21 10.73 2.50 -12.86
C ASP A 21 9.77 2.30 -11.68
N PRO A 22 10.28 2.16 -10.45
CA PRO A 22 9.49 2.02 -9.22
C PRO A 22 8.56 3.20 -8.98
N SER A 23 9.00 4.43 -9.29
CA SER A 23 8.21 5.64 -9.07
C SER A 23 6.98 5.66 -9.97
N ALA A 24 7.14 5.20 -11.22
CA ALA A 24 6.01 5.06 -12.15
C ALA A 24 4.99 4.01 -11.66
N LEU A 25 5.45 2.87 -11.12
CA LEU A 25 4.55 1.86 -10.57
C LEU A 25 3.85 2.35 -9.30
N PHE A 26 4.54 3.08 -8.44
CA PHE A 26 3.93 3.68 -7.25
C PHE A 26 2.82 4.67 -7.64
N ARG A 27 3.05 5.52 -8.66
CA ARG A 27 2.00 6.41 -9.19
C ARG A 27 0.79 5.62 -9.70
N LYS A 28 1.01 4.56 -10.48
CA LYS A 28 -0.08 3.68 -10.93
C LYS A 28 -0.82 3.00 -9.78
N ALA A 29 -0.11 2.64 -8.71
CA ALA A 29 -0.75 2.11 -7.51
C ALA A 29 -1.64 3.17 -6.84
N MET A 30 -1.18 4.42 -6.77
CA MET A 30 -1.98 5.53 -6.25
C MET A 30 -3.20 5.81 -7.13
N ASP A 31 -3.03 5.91 -8.44
CA ASP A 31 -4.14 6.09 -9.40
C ASP A 31 -5.19 4.99 -9.18
N LYS A 32 -4.74 3.73 -9.00
CA LYS A 32 -5.63 2.60 -8.73
C LYS A 32 -6.36 2.70 -7.39
N LEU A 33 -5.73 3.22 -6.34
CA LEU A 33 -6.40 3.46 -5.05
C LEU A 33 -7.46 4.54 -5.19
N GLU A 34 -7.17 5.60 -5.94
CA GLU A 34 -8.10 6.69 -6.19
C GLU A 34 -9.31 6.20 -7.00
N ASP A 35 -9.09 5.42 -8.06
CA ASP A 35 -10.18 4.79 -8.82
C ASP A 35 -11.08 3.89 -7.94
N GLU A 36 -10.50 3.11 -7.03
CA GLU A 36 -11.26 2.17 -6.19
C GLU A 36 -11.99 2.85 -5.04
N ASN A 37 -11.39 3.88 -4.42
CA ASN A 37 -11.88 4.45 -3.17
C ASN A 37 -12.46 5.87 -3.30
N LEU A 38 -11.97 6.67 -4.25
CA LEU A 38 -12.26 8.10 -4.37
C LEU A 38 -13.23 8.41 -5.51
N ASP A 39 -13.29 7.59 -6.55
CA ASP A 39 -14.19 7.80 -7.70
C ASP A 39 -15.69 7.79 -7.28
N ASN A 40 -16.00 7.19 -6.12
CA ASN A 40 -17.34 7.18 -5.51
C ASN A 40 -17.48 8.04 -4.23
N ALA A 41 -16.41 8.64 -3.72
CA ALA A 41 -16.44 9.38 -2.45
C ALA A 41 -16.38 10.89 -2.71
N LEU A 42 -17.40 11.64 -2.27
CA LEU A 42 -17.48 13.09 -2.48
C LEU A 42 -16.55 13.87 -1.53
N THR A 43 -16.00 13.22 -0.49
CA THR A 43 -15.12 13.84 0.52
C THR A 43 -14.07 12.88 1.09
N ALA A 44 -12.97 13.43 1.64
CA ALA A 44 -11.96 12.65 2.36
C ALA A 44 -12.54 11.88 3.57
N GLU A 45 -13.54 12.44 4.26
CA GLU A 45 -14.19 11.79 5.40
C GLU A 45 -15.03 10.57 4.99
N GLU A 46 -15.65 10.61 3.81
CA GLU A 46 -16.34 9.43 3.24
C GLU A 46 -15.35 8.36 2.82
N THR A 47 -14.22 8.76 2.25
CA THR A 47 -13.14 7.86 1.86
C THR A 47 -12.57 7.12 3.07
N GLU A 48 -12.37 7.81 4.19
CA GLU A 48 -11.92 7.19 5.45
C GLU A 48 -12.90 6.12 5.98
N LYS A 49 -14.18 6.19 5.63
CA LYS A 49 -15.22 5.26 6.10
C LYS A 49 -15.53 4.13 5.10
N ASN A 50 -15.43 4.40 3.79
CA ASN A 50 -15.99 3.53 2.74
C ASN A 50 -14.94 3.01 1.74
N TRP A 51 -13.68 2.90 2.14
CA TRP A 51 -12.62 2.35 1.29
C TRP A 51 -12.70 0.82 1.17
N THR A 52 -12.28 0.30 0.02
CA THR A 52 -12.28 -1.13 -0.34
C THR A 52 -10.87 -1.65 -0.62
N CYS A 53 -9.95 -0.77 -1.02
CA CYS A 53 -8.58 -1.09 -1.39
C CYS A 53 -7.57 -0.29 -0.56
N TYR A 54 -6.41 -0.88 -0.25
CA TYR A 54 -5.31 -0.16 0.40
C TYR A 54 -3.93 -0.55 -0.14
N LEU A 55 -2.94 0.31 0.12
CA LEU A 55 -1.53 0.06 -0.17
C LEU A 55 -0.69 0.25 1.09
N PRO A 56 -0.01 -0.80 1.58
CA PRO A 56 1.00 -0.64 2.62
C PRO A 56 2.21 0.13 2.11
N VAL A 57 2.63 1.13 2.88
CA VAL A 57 3.82 1.92 2.62
C VAL A 57 4.64 2.05 3.90
N SER A 58 5.96 2.17 3.75
CA SER A 58 6.80 2.62 4.85
C SER A 58 6.93 4.13 4.83
N VAL A 59 7.03 4.72 6.02
CA VAL A 59 7.26 6.15 6.21
C VAL A 59 8.54 6.42 6.97
N ASP A 60 9.09 7.61 6.79
CA ASP A 60 10.22 8.09 7.57
C ASP A 60 9.79 8.68 8.93
N GLY A 61 10.75 9.17 9.73
CA GLY A 61 10.48 9.79 11.02
C GLY A 61 9.68 11.10 10.97
N SER A 62 9.51 11.69 9.77
CA SER A 62 8.65 12.85 9.52
C SER A 62 7.23 12.43 9.11
N GLY A 63 7.05 11.15 8.76
CA GLY A 63 5.79 10.60 8.27
C GLY A 63 5.63 10.68 6.75
N ASP A 64 6.70 11.00 6.02
CA ASP A 64 6.72 11.04 4.56
C ASP A 64 6.93 9.62 4.00
N VAL A 65 6.30 9.33 2.87
CA VAL A 65 6.37 8.02 2.21
C VAL A 65 7.75 7.81 1.59
N ILE A 66 8.38 6.68 1.90
CA ILE A 66 9.65 6.25 1.30
C ILE A 66 9.34 5.45 0.03
N LEU A 67 9.52 6.06 -1.14
CA LEU A 67 9.14 5.48 -2.44
C LEU A 67 10.05 4.32 -2.88
N GLU A 68 11.26 4.26 -2.32
CA GLU A 68 12.25 3.21 -2.57
C GLU A 68 11.90 1.90 -1.85
N HIS A 69 10.95 1.95 -0.90
CA HIS A 69 10.46 0.79 -0.18
C HIS A 69 9.10 0.37 -0.73
N LEU A 70 9.07 -0.76 -1.43
CA LEU A 70 7.85 -1.29 -2.04
C LEU A 70 7.34 -2.51 -1.29
N TYR A 71 6.13 -2.45 -0.74
CA TYR A 71 5.55 -3.58 -0.03
C TYR A 71 5.42 -4.79 -0.94
N SER A 72 6.06 -5.91 -0.59
CA SER A 72 6.17 -7.04 -1.51
C SER A 72 5.06 -8.09 -1.37
N GLY A 73 4.07 -7.81 -0.52
CA GLY A 73 3.06 -8.76 -0.13
C GLY A 73 3.57 -9.75 0.92
N SER A 74 2.82 -10.82 1.12
CA SER A 74 3.23 -11.93 1.96
C SER A 74 4.05 -12.91 1.13
N SER A 75 5.35 -13.01 1.41
CA SER A 75 6.23 -14.02 0.82
C SER A 75 6.03 -15.41 1.44
N SER A 76 5.48 -15.47 2.65
CA SER A 76 5.05 -16.68 3.38
C SER A 76 4.02 -16.29 4.45
N PRO A 77 3.14 -17.20 4.94
CA PRO A 77 2.18 -16.88 5.99
C PRO A 77 2.84 -16.21 7.19
N GLY A 78 2.44 -14.99 7.53
CA GLY A 78 2.99 -14.21 8.64
C GLY A 78 4.35 -13.54 8.40
N ARG A 79 4.93 -13.66 7.20
CA ARG A 79 6.15 -12.94 6.81
C ARG A 79 5.80 -11.87 5.78
N TYR A 80 6.03 -10.62 6.18
CA TYR A 80 5.83 -9.44 5.38
C TYR A 80 7.17 -8.73 5.18
N ASP A 81 7.46 -8.36 3.95
CA ASP A 81 8.72 -7.71 3.58
C ASP A 81 8.49 -6.62 2.54
N PHE A 82 9.36 -5.62 2.57
CA PHE A 82 9.47 -4.59 1.54
C PHE A 82 10.67 -4.89 0.64
N ILE A 83 10.50 -4.67 -0.65
CA ILE A 83 11.60 -4.55 -1.60
C ILE A 83 12.24 -3.17 -1.37
N ASP A 84 13.52 -3.15 -1.07
CA ASP A 84 14.31 -1.92 -0.92
C ASP A 84 15.17 -1.70 -2.15
N LEU A 85 15.04 -0.51 -2.73
CA LEU A 85 15.71 -0.07 -3.95
C LEU A 85 16.65 1.12 -3.72
N SER A 86 16.84 1.56 -2.47
CA SER A 86 17.62 2.76 -2.11
C SER A 86 19.08 2.71 -2.60
N ASN A 87 19.66 1.51 -2.68
CA ASN A 87 21.06 1.29 -3.04
C ASN A 87 21.24 0.85 -4.51
N GLY A 88 20.21 0.95 -5.35
CA GLY A 88 20.25 0.51 -6.76
C GLY A 88 20.29 -1.02 -6.95
N ASN A 89 20.27 -1.79 -5.86
CA ASN A 89 20.11 -3.24 -5.86
C ASN A 89 18.83 -3.60 -5.11
N VAL A 90 18.22 -4.72 -5.48
CA VAL A 90 17.06 -5.26 -4.76
C VAL A 90 17.52 -5.91 -3.47
N SER A 91 17.04 -5.39 -2.34
CA SER A 91 17.16 -6.02 -1.03
C SER A 91 15.79 -6.19 -0.37
N ARG A 92 15.70 -6.92 0.75
CA ARG A 92 14.44 -7.11 1.48
C ARG A 92 14.57 -6.56 2.90
N ILE A 93 13.61 -5.72 3.29
CA ILE A 93 13.51 -5.18 4.65
C ILE A 93 12.31 -5.84 5.35
N PRO A 94 12.49 -6.45 6.54
CA PRO A 94 11.37 -6.94 7.33
C PRO A 94 10.42 -5.80 7.73
N VAL A 95 9.11 -6.06 7.67
CA VAL A 95 8.08 -5.09 8.05
C VAL A 95 8.27 -4.54 9.47
N ASP A 96 8.69 -5.38 10.42
CA ASP A 96 8.85 -5.01 11.83
C ASP A 96 9.98 -4.00 12.07
N SER A 97 10.78 -3.71 11.04
CA SER A 97 11.88 -2.72 11.09
C SER A 97 11.48 -1.36 10.51
N LEU A 98 10.21 -1.19 10.10
CA LEU A 98 9.70 -0.01 9.41
C LEU A 98 8.48 0.57 10.13
N ASP A 99 8.36 1.88 10.09
CA ASP A 99 7.10 2.54 10.42
C ASP A 99 6.15 2.43 9.22
N LEU A 100 4.96 1.90 9.46
CA LEU A 100 4.00 1.57 8.41
C LEU A 100 2.80 2.49 8.41
N ARG A 101 2.28 2.73 7.21
CA ARG A 101 0.94 3.28 6.98
C ARG A 101 0.23 2.49 5.89
N MET A 102 -1.09 2.44 5.98
CA MET A 102 -1.94 1.89 4.94
C MET A 102 -2.59 3.05 4.20
N LEU A 103 -2.24 3.26 2.95
CA LEU A 103 -2.80 4.34 2.14
C LEU A 103 -4.07 3.87 1.44
N VAL A 104 -5.05 4.77 1.32
CA VAL A 104 -6.29 4.53 0.57
C VAL A 104 -6.47 5.50 -0.61
N GLY A 105 -5.56 6.45 -0.78
CA GLY A 105 -5.61 7.42 -1.87
C GLY A 105 -4.93 8.73 -1.49
N LYS A 106 -5.13 9.74 -2.34
CA LYS A 106 -4.60 11.09 -2.16
C LYS A 106 -5.69 12.12 -2.46
N VAL A 107 -5.82 13.13 -1.60
CA VAL A 107 -6.76 14.24 -1.81
C VAL A 107 -6.00 15.54 -1.57
N ASP A 108 -6.14 16.50 -2.50
CA ASP A 108 -5.48 17.82 -2.44
C ASP A 108 -3.96 17.77 -2.21
N GLY A 109 -3.30 16.71 -2.66
CA GLY A 109 -1.85 16.54 -2.48
C GLY A 109 -1.46 15.76 -1.22
N GLU A 110 -2.40 15.46 -0.32
CA GLU A 110 -2.16 14.76 0.94
C GLU A 110 -2.58 13.30 0.88
N TYR A 111 -1.75 12.41 1.42
CA TYR A 111 -2.07 10.98 1.49
C TYR A 111 -3.11 10.70 2.58
N ILE A 112 -4.16 9.97 2.21
CA ILE A 112 -5.15 9.49 3.16
C ILE A 112 -4.70 8.13 3.67
N SER A 113 -4.59 8.00 4.99
CA SER A 113 -4.21 6.76 5.67
C SER A 113 -5.42 6.11 6.35
N VAL A 114 -5.45 4.77 6.37
CA VAL A 114 -6.47 4.00 7.09
C VAL A 114 -6.41 4.31 8.59
N LYS A 115 -7.59 4.54 9.17
CA LYS A 115 -7.78 4.68 10.61
C LYS A 115 -8.71 3.57 11.11
N ASP A 116 -8.49 3.13 12.35
CA ASP A 116 -9.40 2.22 13.05
C ASP A 116 -10.68 2.93 13.53
N HIS A 117 -11.60 2.18 14.12
CA HIS A 117 -12.84 2.71 14.70
C HIS A 117 -12.62 3.73 15.85
N LYS A 118 -11.41 3.79 16.41
CA LYS A 118 -11.00 4.75 17.46
C LYS A 118 -10.24 5.95 16.89
N ARG A 119 -10.12 6.05 15.56
CA ARG A 119 -9.37 7.08 14.81
C ARG A 119 -7.85 6.99 14.96
N ASN A 120 -7.31 5.86 15.37
CA ASN A 120 -5.87 5.61 15.35
C ASN A 120 -5.44 5.16 13.97
N LEU A 121 -4.25 5.56 13.52
CA LEU A 121 -3.67 5.06 12.29
C LEU A 121 -3.46 3.54 12.38
N VAL A 122 -3.84 2.83 11.32
CA VAL A 122 -3.55 1.40 11.20
C VAL A 122 -2.14 1.23 10.67
N ALA A 123 -1.27 0.66 11.49
CA ALA A 123 0.14 0.37 11.16
C ALA A 123 0.45 -1.15 11.20
N ASP A 124 -0.54 -2.00 11.48
CA ASP A 124 -0.39 -3.46 11.50
C ASP A 124 -1.13 -4.10 10.33
N LEU A 125 -0.41 -4.89 9.53
CA LEU A 125 -0.94 -5.63 8.39
C LEU A 125 -1.93 -6.73 8.78
N ASN A 126 -1.93 -7.16 10.05
CA ASN A 126 -2.87 -8.15 10.58
C ASN A 126 -4.09 -7.52 11.27
N SER A 127 -4.25 -6.20 11.19
CA SER A 127 -5.39 -5.51 11.77
C SER A 127 -6.72 -6.01 11.20
N GLU A 128 -7.70 -6.29 12.07
CA GLU A 128 -9.06 -6.68 11.65
C GLU A 128 -9.71 -5.61 10.74
N THR A 129 -9.29 -4.35 10.84
CA THR A 129 -9.75 -3.26 9.96
C THR A 129 -9.44 -3.53 8.48
N LEU A 130 -8.33 -4.24 8.20
CA LEU A 130 -7.87 -4.57 6.85
C LEU A 130 -8.48 -5.88 6.33
N ARG A 131 -9.23 -6.60 7.17
CA ARG A 131 -9.76 -7.91 6.84
C ARG A 131 -10.82 -7.79 5.74
N LEU A 132 -10.79 -8.71 4.77
CA LEU A 132 -11.67 -8.71 3.59
C LEU A 132 -11.55 -7.43 2.75
N LYS A 133 -10.38 -6.80 2.73
CA LYS A 133 -10.08 -5.66 1.87
C LYS A 133 -9.10 -6.08 0.79
N SER A 134 -9.26 -5.47 -0.38
CA SER A 134 -8.27 -5.61 -1.44
C SER A 134 -7.01 -4.85 -1.05
N PHE A 135 -5.85 -5.33 -1.51
CA PHE A 135 -4.61 -4.58 -1.32
C PHE A 135 -3.65 -4.69 -2.48
N LEU A 136 -2.91 -3.60 -2.68
CA LEU A 136 -1.86 -3.51 -3.66
C LEU A 136 -0.53 -3.94 -3.06
N PHE A 137 0.30 -4.59 -3.88
CA PHE A 137 1.64 -5.00 -3.50
C PHE A 137 2.52 -5.18 -4.74
N PHE A 138 3.82 -5.27 -4.54
CA PHE A 138 4.82 -5.34 -5.59
C PHE A 138 5.53 -6.69 -5.60
N LYS A 139 5.96 -7.15 -6.76
CA LYS A 139 6.78 -8.36 -6.88
C LYS A 139 7.97 -8.11 -7.78
N GLU A 140 9.11 -8.66 -7.37
CA GLU A 140 10.25 -8.82 -8.25
C GLU A 140 10.01 -10.03 -9.15
N LYS A 141 10.33 -9.90 -10.44
CA LYS A 141 10.20 -10.98 -11.43
C LYS A 141 11.52 -11.70 -11.66
#